data_AF-A0A0Q6MUI2-F1
#
_entry.id   AF-A0A0Q6MUI2-F1
#
_cell.length_a   1.000
_cell.length_b   1.000
_cell.length_c   1.000
_cell.angle_alpha   90.00
_cell.angle_beta   90.00
_cell.angle_gamma   90.00
#
_symmetry.space_group_name_H-M   'P 1'
#
loop_
_entity.id
_entity.type
_entity.pdbx_description
1 polymer ?
#
loop_
_entity_poly.entity_id
_entity_poly.type
_entity_poly.pdbx_seq_one_letter_code
_entity_poly.pdbx_strand_id
1 'polypeptide(L)'
;MSSEGPWLFPGIDRAQKRRTHSAAWGAWFGRYLDRVGITSTKLTFHSFRHTFKHFARASGLPEDHQDAMTGHTTAEVARRYGSADGYPVGALKASMERLVFGNLDLGGLTNASASPLQQGTAG
;
A
#
# COMPACT_ATOMS: atom_id res chain seq x y z
N MET A 1 -17.85 19.19 -3.59
CA MET A 1 -16.78 19.03 -4.58
C MET A 1 -15.64 18.28 -3.91
N SER A 2 -15.45 17.00 -4.23
CA SER A 2 -14.40 16.19 -3.62
C SER A 2 -13.04 16.71 -4.06
N SER A 3 -12.22 17.17 -3.12
CA SER A 3 -10.82 17.52 -3.35
C SER A 3 -10.00 16.24 -3.53
N GLU A 4 -9.97 15.68 -4.74
CA GLU A 4 -8.99 14.64 -5.05
C GLU A 4 -7.60 15.26 -5.10
N GLY A 5 -6.72 14.85 -4.18
CA GLY A 5 -5.32 15.22 -4.19
C GLY A 5 -4.59 14.70 -5.45
N PRO A 6 -3.37 15.18 -5.72
CA PRO A 6 -2.61 14.76 -6.88
C PRO A 6 -2.38 13.26 -6.84
N TRP A 7 -2.48 12.63 -8.02
CA TRP A 7 -2.21 11.21 -8.17
C TRP A 7 -0.76 10.89 -7.78
N LEU A 8 -0.58 9.96 -6.85
CA LEU A 8 0.74 9.65 -6.27
C LEU A 8 1.70 8.97 -7.26
N PHE A 9 1.19 8.34 -8.33
CA PHE A 9 1.99 7.51 -9.24
C PHE A 9 2.08 8.11 -10.64
N PRO A 10 2.86 9.18 -10.85
CA PRO A 10 2.90 9.92 -12.11
C PRO A 10 3.33 9.06 -13.31
N GLY A 11 4.09 7.98 -13.09
CA GLY A 11 4.52 7.03 -14.14
C GLY A 11 3.50 5.95 -14.52
N ILE A 12 2.33 5.92 -13.88
CA ILE A 12 1.25 4.99 -14.22
C ILE A 12 0.19 5.77 -14.95
N ASP A 13 0.21 5.62 -16.27
CA ASP A 13 -0.79 6.22 -17.13
C ASP A 13 -2.18 5.70 -16.75
N ARG A 14 -3.11 6.63 -16.56
CA ARG A 14 -4.54 6.31 -16.37
C ARG A 14 -5.06 5.88 -17.72
N ALA A 15 -4.77 4.64 -18.12
CA ALA A 15 -5.18 4.12 -19.42
C ALA A 15 -6.64 4.49 -19.69
N GLN A 16 -6.91 5.23 -20.78
CA GLN A 16 -8.24 5.77 -21.12
C GLN A 16 -9.38 4.72 -21.08
N LYS A 17 -9.07 3.43 -21.20
CA LYS A 17 -10.03 2.32 -21.11
C LYS A 17 -10.37 1.85 -19.69
N ARG A 18 -9.56 2.14 -18.68
CA ARG A 18 -9.70 1.61 -17.31
C ARG A 18 -10.11 2.76 -16.39
N ARG A 19 -11.41 2.98 -16.25
CA ARG A 19 -12.08 4.12 -15.57
C ARG A 19 -11.72 4.32 -14.08
N THR A 20 -10.82 3.51 -13.49
CA THR A 20 -10.48 3.58 -12.06
C THR A 20 -8.98 3.49 -11.80
N HIS A 21 -8.53 4.18 -10.77
CA HIS A 21 -7.14 4.17 -10.27
C HIS A 21 -6.62 2.75 -10.01
N SER A 22 -7.44 1.90 -9.39
CA SER A 22 -7.10 0.51 -9.07
C SER A 22 -6.83 -0.32 -10.32
N ALA A 23 -7.55 -0.05 -11.41
CA ALA A 23 -7.44 -0.80 -12.64
C ALA A 23 -6.17 -0.42 -13.44
N ALA A 24 -5.76 0.85 -13.41
CA ALA A 24 -4.49 1.30 -13.95
C ALA A 24 -3.30 0.70 -13.18
N TRP A 25 -3.38 0.71 -11.84
CA TRP A 25 -2.36 0.11 -10.97
C TRP A 25 -2.19 -1.40 -11.21
N GLY A 26 -3.30 -2.14 -11.25
CA GLY A 26 -3.25 -3.59 -11.50
C GLY A 26 -2.62 -3.96 -12.84
N ALA A 27 -2.91 -3.18 -13.90
CA ALA A 27 -2.31 -3.39 -15.22
C ALA A 27 -0.80 -3.08 -15.23
N TRP A 28 -0.37 -2.03 -14.52
CA TRP A 28 1.05 -1.74 -14.34
C TRP A 28 1.76 -2.87 -13.57
N PHE A 29 1.16 -3.35 -12.48
CA PHE A 29 1.74 -4.41 -11.65
C PHE A 29 1.92 -5.71 -12.43
N GLY A 30 0.94 -6.09 -13.27
CA GLY A 30 1.09 -7.25 -14.16
C GLY A 30 2.30 -7.10 -15.11
N ARG A 31 2.41 -5.96 -15.79
CA ARG A 31 3.57 -5.67 -16.66
C ARG A 31 4.90 -5.65 -15.90
N TYR A 32 4.88 -5.21 -14.64
CA TYR A 32 6.05 -5.23 -13.77
C TYR A 32 6.48 -6.67 -13.47
N LEU A 33 5.55 -7.55 -13.11
CA LEU A 33 5.84 -8.98 -12.88
C LEU A 33 6.44 -9.64 -14.12
N ASP A 34 5.87 -9.39 -15.30
CA ASP A 34 6.42 -9.91 -16.57
C ASP A 34 7.86 -9.44 -16.80
N ARG A 35 8.14 -8.16 -16.53
CA ARG A 35 9.49 -7.57 -16.68
C ARG A 35 10.51 -8.19 -15.75
N VAL A 36 10.13 -8.56 -14.53
CA VAL A 36 11.03 -9.20 -13.55
C VAL A 36 11.05 -10.73 -13.66
N GLY A 37 10.43 -11.30 -14.70
CA GLY A 37 10.46 -12.74 -14.99
C GLY A 37 9.46 -13.57 -14.19
N ILE A 38 8.47 -12.95 -13.53
CA ILE A 38 7.43 -13.63 -12.78
C ILE A 38 6.19 -13.75 -13.66
N THR A 39 6.03 -14.89 -14.36
CA THR A 39 5.01 -15.07 -15.42
C THR A 39 3.78 -15.88 -15.01
N SER A 40 3.66 -16.24 -13.73
CA SER A 40 2.52 -17.04 -13.26
C SER A 40 1.22 -16.23 -13.28
N THR A 41 0.20 -16.73 -13.97
CA THR A 41 -1.13 -16.10 -14.05
C THR A 41 -1.86 -16.02 -12.70
N LYS A 42 -1.41 -16.77 -11.69
CA LYS A 42 -1.94 -16.73 -10.33
C LYS A 42 -1.32 -15.59 -9.50
N LEU A 43 -0.18 -15.07 -9.91
CA LEU A 43 0.53 -13.99 -9.22
C LEU A 43 0.01 -12.64 -9.71
N THR A 44 -0.98 -12.12 -8.98
CA THR A 44 -1.59 -10.81 -9.21
C THR A 44 -1.37 -9.90 -8.02
N PHE A 45 -1.71 -8.61 -8.15
CA PHE A 45 -1.66 -7.69 -7.01
C PHE A 45 -2.54 -8.16 -5.84
N HIS A 46 -3.65 -8.86 -6.12
CA HIS A 46 -4.50 -9.43 -5.07
C HIS A 46 -3.80 -10.57 -4.32
N SER A 47 -3.07 -11.44 -5.03
CA SER A 47 -2.26 -12.49 -4.40
C SER A 47 -1.14 -11.89 -3.53
N PHE A 48 -0.49 -10.82 -3.99
CA PHE A 48 0.51 -10.09 -3.21
C PHE A 48 -0.09 -9.52 -1.91
N ARG A 49 -1.28 -8.91 -1.98
CA ARG A 49 -2.03 -8.43 -0.81
C ARG A 49 -2.37 -9.56 0.18
N HIS A 50 -2.70 -10.76 -0.31
CA HIS A 50 -2.94 -11.92 0.55
C HIS A 50 -1.66 -12.38 1.26
N THR A 51 -0.54 -12.41 0.53
CA THR A 51 0.78 -12.69 1.11
C THR A 51 1.10 -11.70 2.23
N PHE A 52 0.86 -10.39 2.01
CA PHE A 52 1.02 -9.38 3.05
C PHE A 52 0.16 -9.69 4.30
N LYS A 53 -1.14 -9.99 4.13
CA LYS A 53 -2.01 -10.35 5.26
C LYS A 53 -1.53 -11.61 6.00
N HIS A 54 -1.00 -12.60 5.27
CA HIS A 54 -0.46 -13.81 5.88
C HIS A 54 0.73 -13.50 6.81
N PHE A 55 1.70 -12.70 6.34
CA PHE A 55 2.85 -12.29 7.15
C PHE A 55 2.46 -11.34 8.30
N ALA A 56 1.49 -10.46 8.08
CA ALA A 56 0.96 -9.60 9.14
C ALA A 56 0.36 -10.42 10.28
N ARG A 57 -0.41 -11.47 9.96
CA ARG A 57 -0.94 -12.41 10.97
C ARG A 57 0.16 -13.19 11.67
N ALA A 58 1.13 -13.71 10.90
CA ALA A 58 2.27 -14.43 11.46
C ALA A 58 3.12 -13.55 12.40
N SER A 59 3.19 -12.25 12.13
CA SER A 59 3.88 -11.24 12.95
C SER A 59 3.04 -10.70 14.11
N GLY A 60 1.83 -11.25 14.32
CA GLY A 60 0.96 -10.88 15.44
C GLY A 60 0.32 -9.49 15.33
N LEU A 61 0.16 -8.95 14.12
CA LEU A 61 -0.51 -7.67 13.95
C LEU A 61 -2.01 -7.79 14.28
N PRO A 62 -2.59 -6.85 15.04
CA PRO A 62 -4.03 -6.75 15.23
C PRO A 62 -4.80 -6.71 13.89
N GLU A 63 -5.94 -7.39 13.82
CA GLU A 63 -6.74 -7.49 12.58
C GLU A 63 -7.23 -6.13 12.08
N ASP A 64 -7.51 -5.22 13.02
CA ASP A 64 -7.90 -3.85 12.76
C ASP A 64 -6.79 -3.06 12.05
N HIS A 65 -5.53 -3.24 12.45
CA HIS A 65 -4.36 -2.68 11.77
C HIS A 65 -4.13 -3.30 10.39
N GLN A 66 -4.31 -4.62 10.25
CA GLN A 66 -4.19 -5.30 8.94
C GLN A 66 -5.20 -4.75 7.93
N ASP A 67 -6.42 -4.54 8.38
CA ASP A 67 -7.49 -4.02 7.54
C ASP A 67 -7.32 -2.55 7.24
N ALA A 68 -6.89 -1.74 8.21
CA ALA A 68 -6.54 -0.34 7.98
C ALA A 68 -5.46 -0.20 6.89
N MET A 69 -4.38 -0.98 6.98
CA MET A 69 -3.29 -0.94 6.00
C MET A 69 -3.71 -1.47 4.62
N THR A 70 -4.60 -2.45 4.57
CA THR A 70 -5.09 -2.97 3.29
C THR A 70 -6.28 -2.16 2.75
N GLY A 71 -6.83 -1.21 3.51
CA GLY A 71 -8.03 -0.49 3.12
C GLY A 71 -9.26 -1.42 3.04
N HIS A 72 -9.32 -2.46 3.87
CA HIS A 72 -10.54 -3.22 4.08
C HIS A 72 -11.39 -2.56 5.15
N THR A 73 -12.67 -2.41 4.87
CA THR A 73 -13.69 -2.05 5.85
C THR A 73 -14.58 -3.27 6.07
N THR A 74 -14.47 -3.90 7.23
CA THR A 74 -15.44 -4.91 7.70
C THR A 74 -16.66 -4.22 8.30
N ALA A 75 -17.84 -4.85 8.15
CA ALA A 75 -19.14 -4.28 8.52
C ALA A 75 -19.42 -4.14 10.02
N GLU A 76 -18.49 -4.48 10.91
CA GLU A 76 -18.71 -4.38 12.36
C GLU A 76 -18.68 -2.94 12.87
N VAL A 77 -19.77 -2.57 13.54
CA VAL A 77 -20.04 -1.25 14.15
C VAL A 77 -18.97 -0.84 15.19
N ALA A 78 -18.29 -1.80 15.82
CA ALA A 78 -17.28 -1.56 16.85
C ALA A 78 -16.01 -0.83 16.34
N ARG A 79 -15.65 -0.97 15.05
CA ARG A 79 -14.45 -0.31 14.48
C ARG A 79 -14.69 1.12 13.97
N ARG A 80 -15.94 1.59 14.03
CA ARG A 80 -16.34 2.94 13.58
C ARG A 80 -15.70 4.06 14.42
N TYR A 81 -15.29 3.77 15.66
CA TYR A 81 -14.65 4.74 16.55
C TYR A 81 -13.18 5.05 16.20
N GLY A 82 -12.45 4.10 15.60
CA GLY A 82 -11.06 4.32 15.14
C GLY A 82 -10.94 4.79 13.68
N SER A 83 -12.06 4.87 12.96
CA SER A 83 -12.10 5.18 11.52
C SER A 83 -12.79 6.51 11.19
N ALA A 84 -13.44 7.16 12.16
CA ALA A 84 -13.98 8.52 11.99
C ALA A 84 -12.87 9.59 11.85
N ASP A 85 -11.79 9.46 12.62
CA ASP A 85 -10.61 10.35 12.58
C ASP A 85 -9.39 9.74 11.87
N GLY A 86 -9.55 8.52 11.34
CA GLY A 86 -8.47 7.72 10.76
C GLY A 86 -7.63 6.97 11.80
N TYR A 87 -6.93 5.92 11.36
CA TYR A 87 -5.99 5.22 12.24
C TYR A 87 -4.78 6.11 12.51
N PRO A 88 -4.30 6.22 13.77
CA PRO A 88 -3.11 6.98 14.08
C PRO A 88 -1.91 6.41 13.33
N VAL A 89 -1.31 7.22 12.46
CA VAL A 89 -0.18 6.84 11.60
C VAL A 89 0.96 6.21 12.39
N GLY A 90 1.20 6.67 13.63
CA GLY A 90 2.21 6.09 14.53
C GLY A 90 1.94 4.63 14.90
N ALA A 91 0.67 4.25 15.13
CA ALA A 91 0.32 2.86 15.44
C ALA A 91 0.46 1.94 14.23
N LEU A 92 0.10 2.44 13.03
CA LEU A 92 0.31 1.71 11.78
C LEU A 92 1.81 1.54 11.49
N LYS A 93 2.62 2.60 11.68
CA LYS A 93 4.09 2.54 11.56
C LYS A 93 4.68 1.50 12.50
N ALA A 94 4.34 1.54 13.80
CA ALA A 94 4.83 0.56 14.77
C ALA A 94 4.42 -0.88 14.42
N SER A 95 3.29 -1.06 13.75
CA SER A 95 2.85 -2.36 13.25
C SER A 95 3.64 -2.79 12.02
N MET A 96 3.93 -1.87 11.11
CA MET A 96 4.79 -2.15 9.95
C MET A 96 6.22 -2.53 10.37
N GLU A 97 6.76 -1.90 11.42
CA GLU A 97 8.09 -2.22 11.96
C GLU A 97 8.17 -3.63 12.56
N ARG A 98 7.03 -4.23 12.92
CA ARG A 98 6.96 -5.62 13.42
C ARG A 98 6.87 -6.66 12.31
N LEU A 99 6.65 -6.26 11.06
CA LEU A 99 6.49 -7.21 9.96
C LEU A 99 7.79 -7.93 9.68
N VAL A 100 7.77 -9.25 9.84
CA VAL A 100 8.88 -10.12 9.49
C VAL A 100 8.48 -10.97 8.29
N PHE A 101 9.27 -10.86 7.23
CA PHE A 101 9.13 -11.66 6.01
C PHE A 101 10.29 -12.65 6.02
N GLY A 102 10.07 -13.89 6.47
CA GLY A 102 11.13 -14.79 6.94
C GLY A 102 12.42 -14.87 6.11
N ASN A 103 12.33 -14.94 4.77
CA ASN A 103 13.47 -14.98 3.86
C ASN A 103 13.70 -13.68 3.07
N LEU A 104 13.13 -12.57 3.51
CA LEU A 104 13.16 -11.28 2.85
C LEU A 104 13.56 -10.20 3.85
N ASP A 105 14.81 -9.76 3.74
CA ASP A 105 15.33 -8.62 4.48
C ASP A 105 14.99 -7.32 3.76
N LEU A 106 14.25 -6.43 4.44
CA LEU A 106 13.86 -5.12 3.94
C LEU A 106 14.74 -3.99 4.51
N GLY A 107 15.75 -4.30 5.32
CA GLY A 107 16.63 -3.31 5.96
C GLY A 107 17.37 -2.42 4.96
N GLY A 108 17.66 -2.92 3.75
CA GLY A 108 18.28 -2.14 2.68
C GLY A 108 17.35 -1.11 2.00
N LEU A 109 16.04 -1.14 2.27
CA LEU A 109 15.06 -0.22 1.67
C LEU A 109 14.79 1.02 2.52
N THR A 110 15.25 1.07 3.77
CA THR A 110 14.96 2.16 4.70
C THR A 110 15.93 3.34 4.59
N ASN A 111 16.47 3.61 3.39
CA ASN A 111 17.21 4.84 3.12
C ASN A 111 16.30 6.06 3.29
N ALA A 112 16.19 6.52 4.54
CA ALA A 112 15.67 7.80 4.95
C ALA A 112 16.68 8.89 4.58
N SER A 113 16.86 9.09 3.28
CA SER A 113 17.15 10.41 2.73
C SER A 113 15.93 10.78 1.90
N ALA A 114 14.86 11.14 2.61
CA ALA A 114 13.87 12.02 2.03
C ALA A 114 14.62 13.29 1.62
N SER A 115 14.95 13.43 0.34
CA SER A 115 15.37 14.71 -0.21
C SER A 115 14.30 15.73 0.19
N PRO A 116 14.66 16.83 0.87
CA PRO A 116 13.72 17.90 1.12
C PRO A 116 13.19 18.34 -0.25
N LEU A 117 11.88 18.33 -0.42
CA LEU A 117 11.23 19.00 -1.54
C LEU A 117 11.79 20.42 -1.58
N GLN A 118 12.57 20.71 -2.62
CA GLN A 118 13.20 21.99 -2.83
C GLN A 118 12.09 23.04 -2.91
N GLN A 119 11.93 23.82 -1.84
CA GLN A 119 11.02 24.96 -1.83
C GLN A 119 11.55 25.96 -2.86
N GLY A 120 10.74 26.21 -3.89
CA GLY A 120 11.03 27.20 -4.91
C GLY A 120 11.21 28.57 -4.25
N THR A 121 12.37 29.17 -4.49
CA THR A 121 12.61 30.58 -4.27
C THR A 121 11.71 31.38 -5.21
N ALA A 122 10.68 32.04 -4.67
CA ALA A 122 10.01 33.12 -5.36
C ALA A 122 10.95 34.34 -5.37
N GLY A 123 11.21 34.86 -6.57
CA GLY A 123 11.89 36.15 -6.78
C GLY A 123 10.92 37.32 -6.67
#